data_AF-A0A526Z2D7-F1
#
_entry.id   AF-A0A526Z2D7-F1
#
_cell.length_a   1.000
_cell.length_b   1.000
_cell.length_c   1.000
_cell.angle_alpha   90.00
_cell.angle_beta   90.00
_cell.angle_gamma   90.00
#
_symmetry.space_group_name_H-M   'P 1'
#
loop_
_entity.id
_entity.type
_entity.pdbx_description
1 polymer ?
#
loop_
_entity_poly.entity_id
_entity_poly.type
_entity_poly.pdbx_seq_one_letter_code
_entity_poly.pdbx_strand_id
1 'polypeptide(L)'
;QDIDDARRVSETLGVPHYVLNYEERFRKAVIDPFAESYVAGETPIPCVSCNQTVKFADLLATAKELGAEALATGHYIRSGANGAHRALYRPVDADRDQSYFLFATTQAQIDYLRFPLGGLSKPQVRAIAEEMGLTVAAKQDSQDICFVPQGKYSDIIAKLKPTAANPGDIVHIDGRVLGRHEGILRYTIGQRRGIGIASGEPLYVVHLDADRARVVVG
;
A
#
# COMPACT_ATOMS: atom_id res chain seq x y z
N GLN A 1 14.57 -1.75 14.10
CA GLN A 1 15.25 -0.99 13.02
C GLN A 1 14.48 0.27 12.67
N ASP A 2 13.31 0.23 12.02
CA ASP A 2 12.60 1.46 11.62
C ASP A 2 12.17 2.36 12.79
N ILE A 3 11.71 1.76 13.90
CA ILE A 3 11.40 2.50 15.13
C ILE A 3 12.66 3.18 15.71
N ASP A 4 13.82 2.52 15.59
CA ASP A 4 15.09 3.06 16.09
C ASP A 4 15.64 4.15 15.15
N ASP A 5 15.41 4.04 13.84
CA ASP A 5 15.69 5.10 12.87
C ASP A 5 14.84 6.35 13.18
N ALA A 6 13.54 6.17 13.43
CA ALA A 6 12.64 7.26 13.80
C ALA A 6 13.10 7.93 15.11
N ARG A 7 13.45 7.13 16.13
CA ARG A 7 14.01 7.64 17.39
C ARG A 7 15.26 8.49 17.15
N ARG A 8 16.23 7.98 16.38
CA ARG A 8 17.48 8.72 16.08
C ARG A 8 17.23 10.03 15.35
N VAL A 9 16.36 10.03 14.34
CA VAL A 9 15.99 11.25 13.61
C VAL A 9 15.33 12.26 14.55
N SER A 10 14.42 11.82 15.40
CA SER A 10 13.76 12.67 16.40
C SER A 10 14.76 13.27 17.41
N GLU A 11 15.73 12.48 17.89
CA GLU A 11 16.81 12.95 18.76
C GLU A 11 17.67 14.02 18.08
N THR A 12 18.07 13.80 16.82
CA THR A 12 18.82 14.79 16.03
C THR A 12 18.06 16.10 15.85
N LEU A 13 16.74 16.04 15.68
CA LEU A 13 15.88 17.21 15.49
C LEU A 13 15.40 17.85 16.80
N GLY A 14 15.66 17.22 17.95
CA GLY A 14 15.17 17.70 19.25
C GLY A 14 13.66 17.65 19.39
N VAL A 15 12.97 16.73 18.72
CA VAL A 15 11.50 16.57 18.79
C VAL A 15 11.12 15.32 19.60
N PRO A 16 10.03 15.35 20.38
CA PRO A 16 9.55 14.16 21.09
C PRO A 16 9.20 13.01 20.13
N HIS A 17 9.51 11.78 20.54
CA HIS A 17 9.19 10.57 19.79
C HIS A 17 8.28 9.65 20.61
N TYR A 18 7.13 9.30 20.04
CA TYR A 18 6.15 8.40 20.65
C TYR A 18 6.01 7.14 19.80
N VAL A 19 5.89 6.00 20.46
CA VAL A 19 5.62 4.72 19.80
C VAL A 19 4.20 4.28 20.17
N LEU A 20 3.35 4.15 19.16
CA LEU A 20 1.96 3.74 19.31
C LEU A 20 1.81 2.32 18.78
N ASN A 21 1.23 1.43 19.60
CA ASN A 21 0.95 0.06 19.18
C ASN A 21 -0.47 -0.03 18.60
N TYR A 22 -0.55 -0.17 17.28
CA TYR A 22 -1.80 -0.41 16.54
C TYR A 22 -1.82 -1.76 15.83
N GLU A 23 -1.04 -2.75 16.29
CA GLU A 23 -0.90 -4.05 15.63
C GLU A 23 -2.25 -4.74 15.41
N GLU A 24 -3.08 -4.84 16.45
CA GLU A 24 -4.39 -5.51 16.36
C GLU A 24 -5.35 -4.77 15.41
N ARG A 25 -5.36 -3.43 15.47
CA ARG A 25 -6.19 -2.59 14.58
C ARG A 25 -5.72 -2.73 13.13
N PHE A 26 -4.41 -2.68 12.90
CA PHE A 26 -3.80 -2.83 11.58
C PHE A 26 -4.11 -4.21 10.99
N ARG A 27 -4.01 -5.27 11.80
CA ARG A 27 -4.38 -6.62 11.37
C ARG A 27 -5.84 -6.67 10.90
N LYS A 28 -6.78 -6.25 11.74
CA LYS A 28 -8.22 -6.32 11.46
C LYS A 28 -8.66 -5.41 10.32
N ALA A 29 -8.08 -4.22 10.20
CA ALA A 29 -8.51 -3.21 9.22
C ALA A 29 -7.77 -3.28 7.88
N VAL A 30 -6.59 -3.90 7.83
CA VAL A 30 -5.73 -3.92 6.63
C VAL A 30 -5.38 -5.33 6.21
N ILE A 31 -4.81 -6.16 7.10
CA ILE A 31 -4.29 -7.48 6.74
C ILE A 31 -5.42 -8.47 6.46
N ASP A 32 -6.41 -8.55 7.35
CA ASP A 32 -7.51 -9.52 7.21
C ASP A 32 -8.36 -9.22 5.95
N PRO A 33 -8.79 -7.97 5.66
CA PRO A 33 -9.51 -7.64 4.43
C PRO A 33 -8.67 -7.87 3.17
N PHE A 34 -7.37 -7.59 3.23
CA PHE A 34 -6.44 -7.89 2.15
C PHE A 34 -6.42 -9.39 1.82
N ALA A 35 -6.30 -10.25 2.85
CA ALA A 35 -6.33 -11.69 2.65
C ALA A 35 -7.68 -12.18 2.11
N GLU A 36 -8.80 -11.61 2.58
CA GLU A 36 -10.15 -11.96 2.13
C GLU A 36 -10.41 -11.57 0.68
N SER A 37 -9.91 -10.42 0.23
CA SER A 37 -10.04 -9.98 -1.17
C SER A 37 -9.37 -10.98 -2.12
N TYR A 38 -8.17 -11.48 -1.78
CA TYR A 38 -7.50 -12.51 -2.59
C TYR A 38 -8.24 -13.85 -2.60
N VAL A 39 -8.88 -14.23 -1.49
CA VAL A 39 -9.75 -15.42 -1.45
C VAL A 39 -10.94 -15.25 -2.40
N ALA A 40 -11.46 -14.04 -2.54
CA ALA A 40 -12.53 -13.70 -3.46
C ALA A 40 -12.07 -13.54 -4.93
N GLY A 41 -10.78 -13.77 -5.24
CA GLY A 41 -10.25 -13.59 -6.59
C GLY A 41 -10.01 -12.13 -6.99
N GLU A 42 -9.93 -11.23 -6.02
CA GLU A 42 -9.64 -9.81 -6.23
C GLU A 42 -8.15 -9.52 -6.04
N THR A 43 -7.68 -8.38 -6.54
CA THR A 43 -6.32 -7.86 -6.27
C THR A 43 -6.41 -6.54 -5.51
N PRO A 44 -6.39 -6.57 -4.16
CA PRO A 44 -6.55 -5.39 -3.31
C PRO A 44 -5.29 -4.51 -3.26
N ILE A 45 -5.49 -3.23 -2.91
CA ILE A 45 -4.43 -2.25 -2.67
C ILE A 45 -4.44 -1.87 -1.17
N PRO A 46 -3.68 -2.56 -0.30
CA PRO A 46 -3.79 -2.41 1.15
C PRO A 46 -3.38 -1.01 1.66
N CYS A 47 -2.58 -0.27 0.87
CA CYS A 47 -2.18 1.09 1.19
C CYS A 47 -3.37 2.06 1.27
N VAL A 48 -4.40 1.86 0.45
CA VAL A 48 -5.63 2.68 0.49
C VAL A 48 -6.35 2.45 1.82
N SER A 49 -6.60 1.20 2.19
CA SER A 49 -7.25 0.85 3.45
C SER A 49 -6.47 1.34 4.67
N CYS A 50 -5.13 1.21 4.64
CA CYS A 50 -4.25 1.73 5.69
C CYS A 50 -4.37 3.25 5.86
N ASN A 51 -4.42 4.00 4.75
CA ASN A 51 -4.63 5.44 4.80
C ASN A 51 -6.01 5.80 5.37
N GLN A 52 -7.07 5.12 4.94
CA GLN A 52 -8.43 5.38 5.42
C GLN A 52 -8.64 5.08 6.90
N THR A 53 -7.97 4.04 7.41
CA THR A 53 -8.18 3.52 8.77
C THR A 53 -7.05 3.94 9.69
N VAL A 54 -5.95 3.19 9.72
CA VAL A 54 -4.90 3.36 10.73
C VAL A 54 -4.23 4.74 10.66
N LYS A 55 -3.84 5.22 9.47
CA LYS A 55 -3.10 6.49 9.36
C LYS A 55 -3.97 7.73 9.54
N PHE A 56 -5.19 7.77 9.04
CA PHE A 56 -6.02 8.99 9.07
C PHE A 56 -7.27 8.90 9.94
N ALA A 57 -7.55 7.76 10.57
CA ALA A 57 -8.49 7.70 11.68
C ALA A 57 -7.72 7.63 13.01
N ASP A 58 -6.94 6.57 13.25
CA ASP A 58 -6.31 6.34 14.55
C ASP A 58 -5.23 7.40 14.88
N LEU A 59 -4.25 7.58 13.99
CA LEU A 59 -3.18 8.54 14.23
C LEU A 59 -3.69 10.00 14.22
N LEU A 60 -4.74 10.29 13.45
CA LEU A 60 -5.40 11.59 13.45
C LEU A 60 -6.08 11.87 14.80
N ALA A 61 -6.77 10.88 15.36
CA ALA A 61 -7.41 10.99 16.67
C ALA A 61 -6.36 11.25 17.74
N THR A 62 -5.28 10.46 17.77
CA THR A 62 -4.18 10.67 18.73
C THR A 62 -3.50 12.02 18.54
N ALA A 63 -3.30 12.50 17.31
CA ALA A 63 -2.78 13.85 17.07
C ALA A 63 -3.67 14.94 17.69
N LYS A 64 -5.00 14.80 17.60
CA LYS A 64 -5.96 15.72 18.22
C LYS A 64 -5.96 15.63 19.74
N GLU A 65 -5.88 14.42 20.30
CA GLU A 65 -5.79 14.19 21.75
C GLU A 65 -4.53 14.81 22.36
N LEU A 66 -3.42 14.80 21.62
CA LEU A 66 -2.18 15.48 21.99
C LEU A 66 -2.22 17.00 21.81
N GLY A 67 -3.33 17.55 21.31
CA GLY A 67 -3.50 18.99 21.09
C GLY A 67 -2.77 19.54 19.87
N ALA A 68 -2.44 18.69 18.88
CA ALA A 68 -1.81 19.16 17.66
C ALA A 68 -2.78 20.00 16.81
N GLU A 69 -2.26 20.93 16.02
CA GLU A 69 -3.06 21.72 15.07
C GLU A 69 -3.16 21.05 13.70
N ALA A 70 -2.28 20.08 13.43
CA ALA A 70 -2.21 19.37 12.16
C ALA A 70 -1.50 18.02 12.30
N LEU A 71 -1.74 17.13 11.34
CA LEU A 71 -0.99 15.88 11.17
C LEU A 71 -0.18 15.93 9.87
N ALA A 72 1.15 15.92 9.99
CA ALA A 72 2.04 15.89 8.83
C ALA A 72 2.47 14.45 8.49
N THR A 73 2.52 14.13 7.20
CA THR A 73 3.04 12.83 6.73
C THR A 73 4.05 13.02 5.60
N GLY A 74 4.92 12.02 5.41
CA GLY A 74 5.90 11.99 4.32
C GLY A 74 5.33 11.58 2.96
N HIS A 75 4.02 11.72 2.73
CA HIS A 75 3.45 11.42 1.41
C HIS A 75 3.82 12.51 0.39
N TYR A 76 4.17 12.09 -0.83
CA TYR A 76 4.42 12.96 -1.97
C TYR A 76 3.09 13.37 -2.60
N ILE A 77 2.46 14.34 -1.95
CA ILE A 77 1.15 14.91 -2.32
C ILE A 77 1.22 16.39 -1.99
N ARG A 78 0.61 17.25 -2.80
CA ARG A 78 0.44 18.64 -2.44
C ARG A 78 -0.92 18.84 -1.78
N SER A 79 -0.97 19.71 -0.77
CA SER A 79 -2.24 20.22 -0.26
C SER A 79 -2.19 21.72 -0.11
N GLY A 80 -3.30 22.39 -0.40
CA GLY A 80 -3.39 23.85 -0.38
C GLY A 80 -4.81 24.32 -0.09
N ALA A 81 -4.97 25.61 0.15
CA ALA A 81 -6.28 26.22 0.33
C ALA A 81 -7.12 26.12 -0.95
N ASN A 82 -8.40 25.83 -0.78
CA ASN A 82 -9.44 25.77 -1.79
C ASN A 82 -10.74 26.33 -1.19
N GLY A 83 -10.85 27.66 -1.19
CA GLY A 83 -11.92 28.37 -0.48
C GLY A 83 -11.81 28.18 1.03
N ALA A 84 -12.90 27.75 1.67
CA ALA A 84 -12.95 27.49 3.12
C ALA A 84 -12.24 26.19 3.54
N HIS A 85 -11.87 25.34 2.56
CA HIS A 85 -11.32 24.01 2.79
C HIS A 85 -9.91 23.88 2.22
N ARG A 86 -9.26 22.74 2.47
CA ARG A 86 -8.05 22.32 1.78
C ARG A 86 -8.38 21.31 0.68
N ALA A 87 -7.58 21.29 -0.38
CA ALA A 87 -7.66 20.29 -1.44
C ALA A 87 -6.33 19.57 -1.63
N LEU A 88 -6.39 18.35 -2.16
CA LEU A 88 -5.23 17.55 -2.55
C LEU A 88 -4.91 17.78 -4.04
N TYR A 89 -3.63 17.85 -4.35
CA TYR A 89 -3.09 17.99 -5.70
C TYR A 89 -1.94 17.01 -5.90
N ARG A 90 -1.67 16.62 -7.14
CA ARG A 90 -0.47 15.85 -7.47
C ARG A 90 0.79 16.57 -7.00
N PRO A 91 1.83 15.85 -6.55
CA PRO A 91 3.10 16.46 -6.18
C PRO A 91 3.82 17.02 -7.41
N VAL A 92 4.91 17.75 -7.16
CA VAL A 92 5.85 18.18 -8.21
C VAL A 92 6.58 16.98 -8.83
N ASP A 93 6.89 15.97 -8.02
CA ASP A 93 7.56 14.74 -8.45
C ASP A 93 6.55 13.67 -8.89
N ALA A 94 6.30 13.58 -10.20
CA ALA A 94 5.32 12.65 -10.76
C ALA A 94 5.69 11.18 -10.56
N ASP A 95 6.99 10.84 -10.53
CA ASP A 95 7.46 9.47 -10.31
C ASP A 95 7.22 9.00 -8.88
N ARG A 96 6.92 9.95 -7.98
CA ARG A 96 6.59 9.69 -6.57
C ARG A 96 5.14 10.01 -6.25
N ASP A 97 4.27 10.23 -7.24
CA ASP A 97 2.86 10.58 -7.00
C ASP A 97 2.14 9.52 -6.15
N GLN A 98 1.79 9.90 -4.93
CA GLN A 98 1.05 9.06 -3.99
C GLN A 98 -0.42 9.46 -3.86
N SER A 99 -0.90 10.43 -4.65
CA SER A 99 -2.28 10.93 -4.58
C SER A 99 -3.32 9.82 -4.79
N TYR A 100 -2.99 8.84 -5.64
CA TYR A 100 -3.83 7.67 -5.87
C TYR A 100 -4.16 6.92 -4.57
N PHE A 101 -3.23 6.80 -3.62
CA PHE A 101 -3.47 6.06 -2.38
C PHE A 101 -4.31 6.81 -1.35
N LEU A 102 -4.64 8.09 -1.61
CA LEU A 102 -5.40 8.97 -0.71
C LEU A 102 -6.76 9.38 -1.27
N PHE A 103 -7.23 8.73 -2.35
CA PHE A 103 -8.49 9.12 -3.00
C PHE A 103 -9.70 9.12 -2.06
N ALA A 104 -9.67 8.30 -1.01
CA ALA A 104 -10.77 8.16 -0.07
C ALA A 104 -10.59 8.95 1.24
N THR A 105 -9.63 9.87 1.29
CA THR A 105 -9.49 10.79 2.43
C THR A 105 -10.66 11.78 2.45
N THR A 106 -11.34 11.87 3.59
CA THR A 106 -12.49 12.77 3.78
C THR A 106 -12.07 14.23 3.86
N GLN A 107 -12.98 15.16 3.56
CA GLN A 107 -12.67 16.60 3.62
C GLN A 107 -12.16 17.05 5.01
N ALA A 108 -12.79 16.56 6.08
CA ALA A 108 -12.37 16.87 7.46
C ALA A 108 -10.95 16.37 7.77
N GLN A 109 -10.54 15.23 7.19
CA GLN A 109 -9.16 14.75 7.26
C GLN A 109 -8.22 15.65 6.43
N ILE A 110 -8.60 15.98 5.18
CA ILE A 110 -7.79 16.84 4.29
C ILE A 110 -7.50 18.20 4.94
N ASP A 111 -8.48 18.79 5.63
CA ASP A 111 -8.32 20.08 6.31
C ASP A 111 -7.26 20.03 7.43
N TYR A 112 -7.10 18.88 8.07
CA TYR A 112 -6.15 18.66 9.18
C TYR A 112 -4.77 18.15 8.72
N LEU A 113 -4.68 17.55 7.53
CA LEU A 113 -3.44 16.93 7.03
C LEU A 113 -2.45 17.94 6.42
N ARG A 114 -1.15 17.65 6.54
CA ARG A 114 -0.05 18.38 5.89
C ARG A 114 0.89 17.42 5.18
N PHE A 115 1.41 17.86 4.03
CA PHE A 115 2.30 17.07 3.18
C PHE A 115 3.53 17.89 2.78
N PRO A 116 4.54 17.99 3.65
CA PRO A 116 5.70 18.86 3.42
C PRO A 116 6.51 18.48 2.17
N LEU A 117 6.44 17.23 1.74
CA LEU A 117 7.26 16.72 0.63
C LEU A 117 6.65 16.96 -0.75
N GLY A 118 5.37 17.35 -0.85
CA GLY A 118 4.68 17.46 -2.15
C GLY A 118 5.27 18.50 -3.11
N GLY A 119 5.99 19.49 -2.59
CA GLY A 119 6.67 20.52 -3.38
C GLY A 119 8.10 20.18 -3.78
N LEU A 120 8.60 19.01 -3.38
CA LEU A 120 10.01 18.62 -3.51
C LEU A 120 10.15 17.35 -4.35
N SER A 121 11.20 17.30 -5.15
CA SER A 121 11.66 16.06 -5.78
C SER A 121 12.36 15.17 -4.76
N LYS A 122 12.38 13.86 -5.02
CA LYS A 122 13.08 12.90 -4.16
C LYS A 122 14.57 13.24 -3.95
N PRO A 123 15.36 13.66 -4.96
CA PRO A 123 16.74 14.09 -4.76
C PRO A 123 16.86 15.29 -3.82
N GLN A 124 15.96 16.28 -3.92
CA GLN A 124 15.96 17.44 -3.03
C GLN A 124 15.67 17.03 -1.58
N VAL A 125 14.71 16.11 -1.36
CA VAL A 125 14.43 15.58 -0.01
C VAL A 125 15.66 14.87 0.58
N ARG A 126 16.41 14.12 -0.23
CA ARG A 126 17.66 13.47 0.21
C ARG A 126 18.73 14.50 0.55
N ALA A 127 18.95 15.51 -0.29
CA ALA A 127 19.93 16.57 -0.03
C ALA A 127 19.62 17.32 1.27
N ILE A 128 18.34 17.70 1.50
CA ILE A 128 17.92 18.33 2.75
C ILE A 128 18.19 17.41 3.95
N ALA A 129 17.90 16.11 3.83
CA ALA A 129 18.18 15.16 4.90
C ALA A 129 19.69 15.00 5.18
N GLU A 130 20.55 15.05 4.16
CA GLU A 130 22.01 15.04 4.31
C GLU A 130 22.52 16.32 4.98
N GLU A 131 22.04 17.49 4.56
CA GLU A 131 22.36 18.80 5.16
C GLU A 131 21.95 18.86 6.64
N MET A 132 20.83 18.22 6.99
CA MET A 132 20.34 18.10 8.36
C MET A 132 21.06 17.00 9.18
N GLY A 133 22.01 16.26 8.58
CA GLY A 133 22.75 15.19 9.25
C GLY A 133 21.90 13.96 9.60
N LEU A 134 20.81 13.72 8.88
CA LEU A 134 19.89 12.61 9.17
C LEU A 134 20.45 11.29 8.65
N THR A 135 20.60 10.31 9.55
CA THR A 135 21.13 8.96 9.23
C THR A 135 20.34 8.21 8.15
N VAL A 136 19.08 8.59 7.93
CA VAL A 136 18.18 7.95 6.95
C VAL A 136 18.30 8.53 5.54
N ALA A 137 19.12 9.55 5.30
CA ALA A 137 19.18 10.23 4.01
C ALA A 137 19.57 9.30 2.84
N ALA A 138 20.50 8.37 3.10
CA ALA A 138 20.93 7.37 2.14
C ALA A 138 20.05 6.10 2.12
N LYS A 139 19.12 5.94 3.07
CA LYS A 139 18.29 4.73 3.20
C LYS A 139 17.46 4.53 1.93
N GLN A 140 17.37 3.28 1.48
CA GLN A 140 16.50 2.94 0.35
C GLN A 140 15.03 3.11 0.73
N ASP A 141 14.22 3.51 -0.24
CA ASP A 141 12.78 3.63 -0.03
C ASP A 141 12.18 2.24 0.17
N SER A 142 11.20 2.13 1.07
CA SER A 142 10.38 0.93 1.15
C SER A 142 9.67 0.72 -0.20
N GLN A 143 9.93 -0.44 -0.80
CA GLN A 143 9.19 -0.96 -1.94
C GLN A 143 8.24 -2.04 -1.42
N ASP A 144 7.20 -2.36 -2.19
CA ASP A 144 6.21 -3.39 -1.86
C ASP A 144 5.31 -3.08 -0.64
N ILE A 145 4.56 -4.09 -0.21
CA ILE A 145 3.54 -3.99 0.85
C ILE A 145 4.24 -4.00 2.21
N CYS A 146 3.93 -3.02 3.08
CA CYS A 146 4.67 -2.78 4.32
C CYS A 146 4.74 -3.96 5.31
N PHE A 147 3.75 -4.86 5.31
CA PHE A 147 3.71 -6.06 6.16
C PHE A 147 4.24 -7.32 5.46
N VAL A 148 4.79 -7.16 4.25
CA VAL A 148 5.45 -8.21 3.46
C VAL A 148 6.91 -7.77 3.23
N PRO A 149 7.72 -7.62 4.28
CA PRO A 149 9.07 -7.05 4.15
C PRO A 149 10.01 -7.93 3.34
N GLN A 150 9.75 -9.24 3.29
CA GLN A 150 10.52 -10.24 2.55
C GLN A 150 9.58 -11.34 2.05
N GLY A 151 9.82 -11.85 0.84
CA GLY A 151 9.02 -12.94 0.25
C GLY A 151 7.79 -12.46 -0.52
N LYS A 152 6.88 -13.38 -0.84
CA LYS A 152 5.69 -13.07 -1.64
C LYS A 152 4.47 -12.88 -0.73
N TYR A 153 3.61 -11.92 -1.07
CA TYR A 153 2.34 -11.72 -0.35
C TYR A 153 1.49 -13.01 -0.35
N SER A 154 1.62 -13.84 -1.40
CA SER A 154 0.98 -15.15 -1.50
C SER A 154 1.29 -16.06 -0.33
N ASP A 155 2.50 -15.99 0.21
CA ASP A 155 2.95 -16.88 1.29
C ASP A 155 2.32 -16.47 2.62
N ILE A 156 2.09 -15.18 2.81
CA ILE A 156 1.37 -14.64 3.98
C ILE A 156 -0.10 -15.00 3.90
N ILE A 157 -0.72 -14.83 2.72
CA ILE A 157 -2.13 -15.18 2.53
C ILE A 157 -2.33 -16.69 2.72
N ALA A 158 -1.44 -17.52 2.18
CA ALA A 158 -1.53 -18.98 2.38
C ALA A 158 -1.44 -19.39 3.85
N LYS A 159 -0.66 -18.67 4.68
CA LYS A 159 -0.62 -18.88 6.14
C LYS A 159 -1.91 -18.42 6.83
N LEU A 160 -2.49 -17.30 6.42
CA LEU A 160 -3.69 -16.72 7.02
C LEU A 160 -4.98 -17.42 6.61
N LYS A 161 -5.05 -17.87 5.35
CA LYS A 161 -6.21 -18.50 4.72
C LYS A 161 -5.72 -19.70 3.87
N PRO A 162 -5.43 -20.86 4.49
CA PRO A 162 -4.91 -22.03 3.76
C PRO A 162 -5.82 -22.51 2.61
N THR A 163 -7.13 -22.30 2.73
CA THR A 163 -8.12 -22.61 1.69
C THR A 163 -8.01 -21.73 0.44
N ALA A 164 -7.28 -20.61 0.50
CA ALA A 164 -7.03 -19.73 -0.64
C ALA A 164 -6.07 -20.34 -1.68
N ALA A 165 -5.25 -21.31 -1.26
CA ALA A 165 -4.24 -21.98 -2.09
C ALA A 165 -4.78 -23.24 -2.78
N ASN A 166 -6.09 -23.29 -3.05
CA ASN A 166 -6.72 -24.44 -3.69
C ASN A 166 -6.26 -24.54 -5.15
N PRO A 167 -5.67 -25.69 -5.56
CA PRO A 167 -5.36 -25.93 -6.96
C PRO A 167 -6.63 -25.91 -7.82
N GLY A 168 -6.46 -25.49 -9.07
CA GLY A 168 -7.58 -25.27 -9.97
C GLY A 168 -7.16 -25.31 -11.43
N ASP A 169 -8.11 -25.08 -12.33
CA ASP A 169 -7.90 -25.17 -13.77
C ASP A 169 -7.59 -23.78 -14.37
N ILE A 170 -6.63 -23.75 -15.30
CA ILE A 170 -6.42 -22.61 -16.19
C ILE A 170 -7.22 -22.89 -17.47
N VAL A 171 -8.17 -22.01 -17.77
CA VAL A 171 -9.15 -22.20 -18.85
C VAL A 171 -9.03 -21.06 -19.85
N HIS A 172 -8.99 -21.38 -21.14
CA HIS A 172 -9.08 -20.36 -22.18
C HIS A 172 -10.48 -19.74 -22.23
N ILE A 173 -10.62 -18.50 -22.70
CA ILE A 173 -11.93 -17.83 -22.83
C ILE A 173 -12.94 -18.60 -23.71
N ASP A 174 -12.46 -19.50 -24.58
CA ASP A 174 -13.30 -20.40 -25.39
C ASP A 174 -13.77 -21.68 -24.66
N GLY A 175 -13.38 -21.86 -23.39
CA GLY A 175 -13.77 -22.98 -22.53
C GLY A 175 -12.79 -24.16 -22.51
N ARG A 176 -11.71 -24.16 -23.32
CA ARG A 176 -10.69 -25.21 -23.28
C ARG A 176 -9.88 -25.14 -21.98
N VAL A 177 -9.73 -26.28 -21.29
CA VAL A 177 -8.79 -26.39 -20.17
C VAL A 177 -7.37 -26.49 -20.74
N LEU A 178 -6.52 -25.53 -20.37
CA LEU A 178 -5.13 -25.44 -20.86
C LEU A 178 -4.13 -26.06 -19.88
N GLY A 179 -4.46 -26.13 -18.60
CA GLY A 179 -3.62 -26.72 -17.56
C GLY A 179 -4.13 -26.43 -16.16
N ARG A 180 -3.25 -26.46 -15.16
CA ARG A 180 -3.59 -26.28 -13.75
C ARG A 180 -2.73 -25.24 -13.07
N HIS A 181 -3.25 -24.66 -12.01
CA HIS A 181 -2.56 -23.73 -11.13
C HIS A 181 -2.56 -24.20 -9.67
N GLU A 182 -1.68 -23.61 -8.85
CA GLU A 182 -1.57 -23.91 -7.41
C GLU A 182 -2.40 -22.95 -6.52
N GLY A 183 -3.13 -22.01 -7.11
CA GLY A 183 -4.08 -21.16 -6.38
C GLY A 183 -4.35 -19.85 -7.09
N ILE A 184 -5.60 -19.39 -7.06
CA ILE A 184 -6.05 -18.16 -7.73
C ILE A 184 -5.30 -16.91 -7.20
N LEU A 185 -4.84 -16.94 -5.95
CA LEU A 185 -4.12 -15.85 -5.29
C LEU A 185 -2.79 -15.46 -5.97
N ARG A 186 -2.30 -16.28 -6.91
CA ARG A 186 -1.06 -16.03 -7.66
C ARG A 186 -1.29 -15.27 -8.97
N TYR A 187 -2.54 -14.87 -9.21
CA TYR A 187 -2.98 -14.29 -10.47
C TYR A 187 -3.68 -12.97 -10.21
N THR A 188 -3.45 -12.02 -11.11
CA THR A 188 -4.14 -10.74 -11.18
C THR A 188 -4.66 -10.54 -12.60
N ILE A 189 -5.83 -9.93 -12.76
CA ILE A 189 -6.37 -9.59 -14.09
C ILE A 189 -5.34 -8.72 -14.84
N GLY A 190 -5.07 -9.07 -16.09
CA GLY A 190 -4.04 -8.48 -16.94
C GLY A 190 -2.64 -9.10 -16.79
N GLN A 191 -2.44 -10.05 -15.88
CA GLN A 191 -1.16 -10.75 -15.72
C GLN A 191 -0.83 -11.59 -16.96
N ARG A 192 0.37 -11.39 -17.51
CA ARG A 192 0.93 -12.18 -18.62
C ARG A 192 1.95 -13.22 -18.17
N ARG A 193 2.82 -12.84 -17.23
CA ARG A 193 3.94 -13.68 -16.78
C ARG A 193 3.46 -14.63 -15.67
N GLY A 194 4.10 -15.80 -15.56
CA GLY A 194 3.80 -16.75 -14.49
C GLY A 194 2.51 -17.55 -14.67
N ILE A 195 1.89 -17.53 -15.86
CA ILE A 195 0.72 -18.36 -16.17
C ILE A 195 1.08 -19.85 -16.24
N GLY A 196 2.28 -20.17 -16.75
CA GLY A 196 2.76 -21.55 -16.82
C GLY A 196 2.16 -22.40 -17.95
N ILE A 197 1.46 -21.77 -18.89
CA ILE A 197 0.90 -22.41 -20.08
C ILE A 197 1.75 -22.05 -21.31
N ALA A 198 2.21 -23.07 -22.04
CA ALA A 198 2.83 -22.88 -23.35
C ALA A 198 1.74 -22.69 -24.41
N SER A 199 1.77 -21.56 -25.11
CA SER A 199 0.84 -21.21 -26.18
C SER A 199 1.60 -20.56 -27.34
N GLY A 200 1.07 -20.68 -28.55
CA GLY A 200 1.61 -20.00 -29.74
C GLY A 200 1.43 -18.48 -29.70
N GLU A 201 0.52 -18.00 -28.85
CA GLU A 201 0.21 -16.58 -28.67
C GLU A 201 0.32 -16.18 -27.18
N PRO A 202 0.63 -14.90 -26.87
CA PRO A 202 0.64 -14.42 -25.51
C PRO A 202 -0.73 -14.53 -24.84
N LEU A 203 -0.78 -15.16 -23.68
CA LEU A 203 -2.00 -15.26 -22.85
C LEU A 203 -1.95 -14.22 -21.72
N TYR A 204 -3.11 -13.65 -21.40
CA TYR A 204 -3.33 -12.77 -20.27
C TYR A 204 -4.46 -13.30 -19.40
N VAL A 205 -4.36 -13.13 -18.09
CA VAL A 205 -5.49 -13.40 -17.18
C VAL A 205 -6.60 -12.39 -17.45
N VAL A 206 -7.77 -12.84 -17.86
CA VAL A 206 -8.92 -11.97 -18.16
C VAL A 206 -9.98 -12.01 -17.06
N HIS A 207 -10.04 -13.10 -16.29
CA HIS A 207 -11.00 -13.28 -15.21
C HIS A 207 -10.51 -14.31 -14.18
N LEU A 208 -10.94 -14.15 -12.93
CA LEU A 208 -10.69 -15.07 -11.82
C LEU A 208 -12.05 -15.51 -11.26
N ASP A 209 -12.34 -16.80 -11.36
CA ASP A 209 -13.55 -17.43 -10.82
C ASP A 209 -13.15 -18.17 -9.54
N ALA A 210 -13.30 -17.48 -8.41
CA ALA A 210 -12.88 -18.01 -7.10
C ALA A 210 -13.74 -19.21 -6.67
N ASP A 211 -15.04 -19.18 -6.95
CA ASP A 211 -16.00 -20.22 -6.58
C ASP A 211 -15.66 -21.58 -7.24
N ARG A 212 -15.20 -21.54 -8.49
CA ARG A 212 -14.80 -22.75 -9.23
C ARG A 212 -13.30 -23.02 -9.22
N ALA A 213 -12.51 -22.17 -8.54
CA ALA A 213 -11.06 -22.18 -8.60
C ALA A 213 -10.54 -22.21 -10.05
N ARG A 214 -10.94 -21.24 -10.88
CA ARG A 214 -10.50 -21.14 -12.26
C ARG A 214 -9.82 -19.81 -12.55
N VAL A 215 -8.72 -19.89 -13.31
CA VAL A 215 -8.06 -18.74 -13.92
C VAL A 215 -8.42 -18.73 -15.41
N VAL A 216 -9.16 -17.73 -15.85
CA VAL A 216 -9.55 -17.59 -17.26
C VAL A 216 -8.52 -16.74 -17.99
N VAL A 217 -8.03 -17.23 -19.12
CA VAL A 217 -7.00 -16.58 -19.95
C VAL A 217 -7.44 -16.39 -21.40
N GLY A 218 -6.91 -15.36 -22.04
CA GLY A 218 -7.12 -15.05 -23.46
C GLY A 218 -6.26 -13.89 -23.93
#